data_AF-A0A5D0TTG6-F1
#
_entry.id   AF-A0A5D0TTG6-F1
#
_cell.length_a   1.000
_cell.length_b   1.000
_cell.length_c   1.000
_cell.angle_alpha   90.00
_cell.angle_beta   90.00
_cell.angle_gamma   90.00
#
_symmetry.space_group_name_H-M   'P 1'
#
loop_
_entity.id
_entity.type
_entity.pdbx_description
1 polymer ?
#
loop_
_entity_poly.entity_id
_entity_poly.type
_entity_poly.pdbx_seq_one_letter_code
_entity_poly.pdbx_strand_id
1 'polypeptide(L)'
;MPERTAYLQELCEVAAPLGATDRWTCLEGMIDFFATRSLGAPGTWISRVNAAVLESVQGGIALALDHGDVRDAVPARVWAEYLTLWHAEHLSLPFQHAQVWSNAQEISLEAALQHAEHDHGLRPTAVERDFLSMVRAYNWAVTNRPAVEVAAQLASVVDSGLALKEGFLDWFMGVGDPKAARIGCEIAWDIARHRQRPEPMGPLGVFDLVLAQLPRLIAAYDGNSPGPHSAAG
;
A
#
# COMPACT_ATOMS: atom_id res chain seq x y z
N MET A 1 -10.45 -14.52 -0.59
CA MET A 1 -11.42 -13.40 -0.53
C MET A 1 -11.91 -13.06 -1.94
N PRO A 2 -12.58 -13.98 -2.66
CA PRO A 2 -12.99 -13.74 -4.05
C PRO A 2 -13.91 -12.53 -4.20
N GLU A 3 -14.76 -12.28 -3.20
CA GLU A 3 -15.69 -11.15 -3.18
C GLU A 3 -14.96 -9.81 -3.16
N ARG A 4 -13.79 -9.72 -2.51
CA ARG A 4 -12.98 -8.49 -2.49
C ARG A 4 -12.29 -8.23 -3.83
N THR A 5 -11.82 -9.27 -4.49
CA THR A 5 -11.25 -9.16 -5.84
C THR A 5 -12.32 -8.69 -6.84
N ALA A 6 -13.50 -9.31 -6.81
CA ALA A 6 -14.61 -8.90 -7.68
C ALA A 6 -15.06 -7.46 -7.39
N TYR A 7 -15.16 -7.10 -6.12
CA TYR A 7 -15.51 -5.73 -5.74
C TYR A 7 -14.48 -4.70 -6.21
N LEU A 8 -13.18 -5.02 -6.12
CA LEU A 8 -12.14 -4.12 -6.62
C LEU A 8 -12.22 -3.93 -8.14
N GLN A 9 -12.56 -4.98 -8.89
CA GLN A 9 -12.79 -4.89 -10.34
C GLN A 9 -13.97 -3.99 -10.67
N GLU A 10 -15.07 -4.07 -9.91
CA GLU A 10 -16.20 -3.15 -10.04
C GLU A 10 -15.77 -1.69 -9.77
N LEU A 11 -14.94 -1.45 -8.74
CA LEU A 11 -14.38 -0.11 -8.49
C LEU A 11 -13.53 0.39 -9.66
N CYS A 12 -12.77 -0.47 -10.34
CA CYS A 12 -12.04 -0.09 -11.56
C CYS A 12 -13.01 0.40 -12.66
N GLU A 13 -14.12 -0.32 -12.88
CA GLU A 13 -15.12 0.04 -13.89
C GLU A 13 -15.83 1.37 -13.55
N VAL A 14 -16.23 1.55 -12.28
CA VAL A 14 -16.88 2.79 -11.82
C VAL A 14 -15.92 3.99 -11.90
N ALA A 15 -14.63 3.77 -11.67
CA ALA A 15 -13.60 4.81 -11.76
C ALA A 15 -13.18 5.15 -13.21
N ALA A 16 -13.69 4.44 -14.23
CA ALA A 16 -13.31 4.65 -15.63
C ALA A 16 -13.51 6.09 -16.15
N PRO A 17 -14.60 6.81 -15.83
CA PRO A 17 -14.76 8.21 -16.26
C PRO A 17 -13.71 9.16 -15.70
N LEU A 18 -13.06 8.80 -14.59
CA LEU A 18 -11.97 9.57 -13.96
C LEU A 18 -10.60 9.19 -14.55
N GLY A 19 -10.52 8.24 -15.49
CA GLY A 19 -9.27 7.71 -16.00
C GLY A 19 -8.48 6.92 -14.95
N ALA A 20 -9.16 6.33 -13.97
CA ALA A 20 -8.56 5.72 -12.79
C ALA A 20 -8.74 4.20 -12.69
N THR A 21 -8.86 3.51 -13.83
CA THR A 21 -9.15 2.06 -13.91
C THR A 21 -8.05 1.16 -13.33
N ASP A 22 -6.81 1.64 -13.26
CA ASP A 22 -5.62 0.89 -12.82
C ASP A 22 -5.00 1.49 -11.54
N ARG A 23 -5.72 2.38 -10.86
CA ARG A 23 -5.23 3.11 -9.67
C ARG A 23 -5.29 2.30 -8.38
N TRP A 24 -5.85 1.10 -8.47
CA TRP A 24 -6.07 0.20 -7.34
C TRP A 24 -5.12 -0.99 -7.32
N THR A 25 -4.15 -1.02 -8.23
CA THR A 25 -3.20 -2.12 -8.43
C THR A 25 -2.43 -2.50 -7.15
N CYS A 26 -2.04 -1.53 -6.31
CA CYS A 26 -1.46 -1.82 -5.00
C CYS A 26 -2.43 -2.62 -4.09
N LEU A 27 -3.73 -2.27 -4.07
CA LEU A 27 -4.76 -2.99 -3.32
C LEU A 27 -5.00 -4.39 -3.88
N GLU A 28 -4.89 -4.59 -5.20
CA GLU A 28 -4.95 -5.91 -5.82
C GLU A 28 -3.88 -6.83 -5.24
N GLY A 29 -2.63 -6.36 -5.17
CA GLY A 29 -1.52 -7.11 -4.58
C GLY A 29 -1.74 -7.46 -3.11
N MET A 30 -2.30 -6.53 -2.32
CA MET A 30 -2.64 -6.78 -0.91
C MET A 30 -3.76 -7.81 -0.75
N ILE A 31 -4.83 -7.71 -1.55
CA ILE A 31 -5.97 -8.64 -1.52
C ILE A 31 -5.54 -10.04 -1.94
N ASP A 32 -4.71 -10.14 -2.98
CA ASP A 32 -4.15 -11.42 -3.45
C ASP A 32 -3.26 -12.07 -2.37
N PHE A 33 -2.44 -11.27 -1.68
CA PHE A 33 -1.69 -11.73 -0.51
C PHE A 33 -2.60 -12.29 0.58
N PHE A 34 -3.64 -11.54 0.99
CA PHE A 34 -4.57 -12.01 2.03
C PHE A 34 -5.28 -13.29 1.60
N ALA A 35 -5.74 -13.37 0.35
CA ALA A 35 -6.38 -14.56 -0.20
C ALA A 35 -5.44 -15.77 -0.17
N THR A 36 -4.20 -15.63 -0.65
CA THR A 36 -3.21 -16.70 -0.70
C THR A 36 -2.83 -17.22 0.69
N ARG A 37 -2.79 -16.34 1.69
CA ARG A 37 -2.49 -16.71 3.09
C ARG A 37 -3.72 -17.13 3.90
N SER A 38 -4.90 -17.23 3.28
CA SER A 38 -6.18 -17.51 3.96
C SER A 38 -6.46 -16.54 5.12
N LEU A 39 -6.07 -15.28 4.93
CA LEU A 39 -6.36 -14.17 5.84
C LEU A 39 -7.65 -13.47 5.42
N GLY A 40 -8.30 -12.80 6.38
CA GLY A 40 -9.50 -12.02 6.08
C GLY A 40 -10.80 -12.82 5.99
N ALA A 41 -10.90 -13.95 6.69
CA ALA A 41 -12.16 -14.67 6.85
C ALA A 41 -13.27 -13.72 7.38
N PRO A 42 -14.55 -13.91 7.02
CA PRO A 42 -15.62 -13.02 7.44
C PRO A 42 -15.65 -12.79 8.95
N GLY A 43 -15.81 -11.53 9.38
CA GLY A 43 -15.84 -11.14 10.78
C GLY A 43 -14.48 -11.05 11.47
N THR A 44 -13.38 -11.40 10.80
CA THR A 44 -12.02 -11.15 11.34
C THR A 44 -11.64 -9.67 11.26
N TRP A 45 -10.66 -9.28 12.07
CA TRP A 45 -10.10 -7.93 12.08
C TRP A 45 -9.59 -7.52 10.68
N ILE A 46 -8.77 -8.35 10.02
CA ILE A 46 -8.28 -8.10 8.65
C ILE A 46 -9.44 -7.87 7.67
N SER A 47 -10.49 -8.70 7.75
CA SER A 47 -11.64 -8.61 6.86
C SER A 47 -12.38 -7.27 7.00
N ARG A 48 -12.60 -6.81 8.24
CA ARG A 48 -13.26 -5.52 8.53
C ARG A 48 -12.42 -4.33 8.13
N VAL A 49 -11.12 -4.35 8.44
CA VAL A 49 -10.21 -3.26 8.08
C VAL A 49 -10.10 -3.14 6.56
N ASN A 50 -9.92 -4.26 5.84
CA ASN A 50 -9.85 -4.24 4.38
C ASN A 50 -11.18 -3.80 3.74
N ALA A 51 -12.33 -4.20 4.29
CA ALA A 51 -13.64 -3.73 3.85
C ALA A 51 -13.76 -2.21 3.92
N ALA A 52 -13.48 -1.64 5.09
CA ALA A 52 -13.63 -0.21 5.35
C ALA A 52 -12.70 0.65 4.47
N VAL A 53 -11.49 0.17 4.16
CA VAL A 53 -10.60 0.82 3.19
C VAL A 53 -11.23 0.83 1.79
N LEU A 54 -11.76 -0.29 1.31
CA LEU A 54 -12.40 -0.35 -0.01
C LEU A 54 -13.70 0.48 -0.09
N GLU A 55 -14.47 0.52 1.00
CA GLU A 55 -15.65 1.39 1.12
C GLU A 55 -15.25 2.87 1.07
N SER A 56 -14.10 3.23 1.66
CA SER A 56 -13.55 4.59 1.56
C SER A 56 -13.16 4.95 0.12
N VAL A 57 -12.56 4.01 -0.61
CA VAL A 57 -12.25 4.18 -2.04
C VAL A 57 -13.54 4.36 -2.86
N GLN A 58 -14.54 3.50 -2.64
CA GLN A 58 -15.85 3.61 -3.29
C GLN A 58 -16.50 4.98 -3.05
N GLY A 59 -16.53 5.42 -1.79
CA GLY A 59 -17.05 6.74 -1.42
C GLY A 59 -16.28 7.87 -2.10
N GLY A 60 -14.95 7.76 -2.21
CA GLY A 60 -14.12 8.73 -2.91
C GLY A 60 -14.40 8.80 -4.41
N ILE A 61 -14.60 7.67 -5.07
CA ILE A 61 -15.01 7.61 -6.48
C ILE A 61 -16.37 8.29 -6.66
N ALA A 62 -17.35 7.93 -5.81
CA ALA A 62 -18.69 8.52 -5.87
C ALA A 62 -18.66 10.04 -5.68
N LEU A 63 -17.85 10.54 -4.73
CA LEU A 63 -17.67 11.98 -4.51
C LEU A 63 -16.98 12.68 -5.69
N ALA A 64 -15.95 12.08 -6.28
CA ALA A 64 -15.25 12.64 -7.44
C ALA A 64 -16.13 12.70 -8.70
N LEU A 65 -17.11 11.79 -8.81
CA LEU A 65 -18.12 11.79 -9.88
C LEU A 65 -19.33 12.69 -9.60
N ASP A 66 -19.34 13.43 -8.49
CA ASP A 66 -20.49 14.22 -8.00
C ASP A 66 -21.78 13.39 -7.82
N HIS A 67 -21.61 12.11 -7.48
CA HIS A 67 -22.69 11.14 -7.32
C HIS A 67 -23.07 10.87 -5.84
N GLY A 68 -22.65 11.70 -4.87
CA GLY A 68 -22.88 11.39 -3.46
C GLY A 68 -22.86 12.54 -2.46
N ASP A 69 -23.60 12.32 -1.37
CA ASP A 69 -23.65 13.16 -0.16
C ASP A 69 -22.75 12.59 0.97
N VAL A 70 -21.63 11.97 0.59
CA VAL A 70 -20.68 11.30 1.51
C VAL A 70 -19.59 12.29 2.01
N ARG A 71 -19.84 13.60 1.87
CA ARG A 71 -18.83 14.67 2.05
C ARG A 71 -18.26 14.74 3.47
N ASP A 72 -19.01 14.21 4.45
CA ASP A 72 -18.65 14.22 5.86
C ASP A 72 -17.69 13.08 6.28
N ALA A 73 -17.55 12.03 5.47
CA ALA A 73 -16.59 10.95 5.74
C ALA A 73 -15.18 11.36 5.26
N VAL A 74 -14.31 11.76 6.19
CA VAL A 74 -12.91 12.14 5.92
C VAL A 74 -12.18 11.14 5.00
N PRO A 75 -12.30 9.80 5.19
CA PRO A 75 -11.64 8.83 4.30
C PRO A 75 -12.09 8.91 2.84
N ALA A 76 -13.39 9.07 2.57
CA ALA A 76 -13.90 9.20 1.21
C ALA A 76 -13.40 10.49 0.56
N ARG A 77 -13.36 11.59 1.31
CA ARG A 77 -12.93 12.90 0.80
C ARG A 77 -11.48 12.90 0.32
N VAL A 78 -10.56 12.28 1.06
CA VAL A 78 -9.13 12.25 0.65
C VAL A 78 -8.90 11.41 -0.60
N TRP A 79 -9.70 10.36 -0.82
CA TRP A 79 -9.71 9.63 -2.09
C TRP A 79 -10.30 10.47 -3.23
N ALA A 80 -11.37 11.22 -2.98
CA ALA A 80 -11.94 12.12 -3.97
C ALA A 80 -10.96 13.23 -4.39
N GLU A 81 -10.23 13.82 -3.43
CA GLU A 81 -9.17 14.80 -3.68
C GLU A 81 -8.05 14.20 -4.53
N TYR A 82 -7.59 13.00 -4.19
CA TYR A 82 -6.62 12.25 -4.99
C TYR A 82 -7.12 12.04 -6.44
N LEU A 83 -8.35 11.56 -6.62
CA LEU A 83 -8.94 11.32 -7.93
C LEU A 83 -9.14 12.61 -8.73
N THR A 84 -9.46 13.71 -8.06
CA THR A 84 -9.57 15.04 -8.68
C THR A 84 -8.21 15.52 -9.20
N LEU A 85 -7.16 15.40 -8.38
CA LEU A 85 -5.80 15.75 -8.78
C LEU A 85 -5.30 14.86 -9.92
N TRP A 86 -5.63 13.57 -9.88
CA TRP A 86 -5.32 12.62 -10.95
C TRP A 86 -6.00 13.00 -12.26
N HIS A 87 -7.32 13.20 -12.23
CA HIS A 87 -8.11 13.53 -13.41
C HIS A 87 -7.71 14.86 -14.04
N ALA A 88 -7.29 15.83 -13.22
CA ALA A 88 -6.78 17.12 -13.67
C ALA A 88 -5.31 17.09 -14.14
N GLU A 89 -4.68 15.91 -14.23
CA GLU A 89 -3.27 15.72 -14.62
C GLU A 89 -2.25 16.48 -13.73
N HIS A 90 -2.63 16.77 -12.47
CA HIS A 90 -1.77 17.47 -11.52
C HIS A 90 -0.76 16.55 -10.81
N LEU A 91 -0.82 15.24 -11.06
CA LEU A 91 0.09 14.23 -10.52
C LEU A 91 1.02 13.70 -11.63
N SER A 92 1.88 14.56 -12.15
CA SER A 92 2.67 14.31 -13.37
C SER A 92 3.86 13.36 -13.16
N LEU A 93 4.30 13.18 -11.91
CA LEU A 93 5.42 12.30 -11.58
C LEU A 93 4.94 11.08 -10.78
N PRO A 94 5.46 9.86 -11.05
CA PRO A 94 5.05 8.64 -10.33
C PRO A 94 5.14 8.74 -8.81
N PHE A 95 6.13 9.46 -8.27
CA PHE A 95 6.26 9.64 -6.82
C PHE A 95 5.19 10.56 -6.22
N GLN A 96 4.73 11.59 -6.96
CA GLN A 96 3.66 12.48 -6.48
C GLN A 96 2.36 11.69 -6.35
N HIS A 97 2.09 10.86 -7.35
CA HIS A 97 0.98 9.92 -7.34
C HIS A 97 1.04 8.98 -6.14
N ALA A 98 2.17 8.30 -5.94
CA ALA A 98 2.38 7.38 -4.83
C ALA A 98 2.25 8.07 -3.45
N GLN A 99 2.73 9.31 -3.33
CA GLN A 99 2.65 10.09 -2.10
C GLN A 99 1.20 10.43 -1.73
N VAL A 100 0.43 10.99 -2.66
CA VAL A 100 -0.96 11.37 -2.39
C VAL A 100 -1.83 10.12 -2.16
N TRP A 101 -1.60 9.06 -2.94
CA TRP A 101 -2.26 7.77 -2.75
C TRP A 101 -1.97 7.17 -1.36
N SER A 102 -0.71 7.15 -0.94
CA SER A 102 -0.32 6.58 0.37
C SER A 102 -0.87 7.38 1.55
N ASN A 103 -1.01 8.70 1.39
CA ASN A 103 -1.66 9.55 2.39
C ASN A 103 -3.16 9.23 2.51
N ALA A 104 -3.87 9.09 1.38
CA ALA A 104 -5.28 8.69 1.37
C ALA A 104 -5.48 7.29 1.99
N GLN A 105 -4.56 6.36 1.69
CA GLN A 105 -4.53 5.02 2.27
C GLN A 105 -4.33 5.05 3.79
N GLU A 106 -3.36 5.82 4.32
CA GLU A 106 -3.12 5.90 5.77
C GLU A 106 -4.33 6.47 6.53
N ILE A 107 -4.95 7.54 6.01
CA ILE A 107 -6.15 8.15 6.60
C ILE A 107 -7.32 7.16 6.59
N SER A 108 -7.50 6.43 5.49
CA SER A 108 -8.54 5.39 5.39
C SER A 108 -8.28 4.22 6.33
N LEU A 109 -7.01 3.83 6.47
CA LEU A 109 -6.58 2.78 7.38
C LEU A 109 -6.85 3.19 8.82
N GLU A 110 -6.50 4.41 9.23
CA GLU A 110 -6.78 4.91 10.58
C GLU A 110 -8.28 4.88 10.91
N ALA A 111 -9.12 5.37 10.00
CA ALA A 111 -10.58 5.30 10.18
C ALA A 111 -11.09 3.85 10.22
N ALA A 112 -10.56 2.97 9.37
CA ALA A 112 -10.91 1.55 9.35
C ALA A 112 -10.55 0.82 10.66
N LEU A 113 -9.42 1.18 11.27
CA LEU A 113 -8.99 0.66 12.57
C LEU A 113 -9.94 1.09 13.68
N GLN A 114 -10.31 2.38 13.70
CA GLN A 114 -11.29 2.92 14.63
C GLN A 114 -12.65 2.22 14.46
N HIS A 115 -13.13 2.07 13.23
CA HIS A 115 -14.39 1.38 12.94
C HIS A 115 -14.36 -0.08 13.40
N ALA A 116 -13.27 -0.82 13.14
CA ALA A 116 -13.14 -2.21 13.57
C ALA A 116 -13.18 -2.36 15.10
N GLU A 117 -12.55 -1.44 15.84
CA GLU A 117 -12.55 -1.47 17.30
C GLU A 117 -13.87 -0.98 17.90
N HIS A 118 -14.36 0.19 17.49
CA HIS A 118 -15.54 0.83 18.09
C HIS A 118 -16.83 0.11 17.74
N ASP A 119 -17.02 -0.27 16.48
CA ASP A 119 -18.32 -0.76 16.00
C ASP A 119 -18.41 -2.29 16.03
N HIS A 120 -17.26 -2.99 16.00
CA HIS A 120 -17.22 -4.46 16.00
C HIS A 120 -16.47 -5.06 17.19
N GLY A 121 -15.84 -4.25 18.06
CA GLY A 121 -15.09 -4.74 19.21
C GLY A 121 -13.84 -5.55 18.84
N LEU A 122 -13.35 -5.42 17.61
CA LEU A 122 -12.23 -6.22 17.10
C LEU A 122 -10.91 -5.51 17.33
N ARG A 123 -9.91 -6.24 17.82
CA ARG A 123 -8.55 -5.76 18.02
C ARG A 123 -7.54 -6.64 17.27
N PRO A 124 -6.44 -6.07 16.76
CA PRO A 124 -5.42 -6.87 16.11
C PRO A 124 -4.72 -7.77 17.12
N THR A 125 -4.46 -9.01 16.70
CA THR A 125 -3.46 -9.90 17.31
C THR A 125 -2.06 -9.27 17.27
N ALA A 126 -1.10 -9.86 17.98
CA ALA A 126 0.28 -9.37 17.95
C ALA A 126 0.88 -9.36 16.53
N VAL A 127 0.62 -10.43 15.76
CA VAL A 127 1.08 -10.55 14.37
C VAL A 127 0.42 -9.49 13.47
N GLU A 128 -0.90 -9.31 13.58
CA GLU A 128 -1.61 -8.28 12.80
C GLU A 128 -1.14 -6.86 13.13
N ARG A 129 -0.80 -6.60 14.40
CA ARG A 129 -0.26 -5.32 14.85
C ARG A 129 1.12 -5.05 14.28
N ASP A 130 2.02 -6.03 14.31
CA ASP A 130 3.36 -5.90 13.73
C ASP A 130 3.30 -5.77 12.20
N PHE A 131 2.40 -6.51 11.55
CA PHE A 131 2.12 -6.33 10.11
C PHE A 131 1.64 -4.91 9.81
N LEU A 132 0.70 -4.39 10.59
CA LEU A 132 0.21 -3.02 10.46
C LEU A 132 1.33 -1.99 10.64
N SER A 133 2.23 -2.18 11.61
CA SER A 133 3.40 -1.31 11.79
C SER A 133 4.29 -1.27 10.55
N MET A 134 4.45 -2.39 9.84
CA MET A 134 5.20 -2.42 8.58
C MET A 134 4.48 -1.70 7.44
N VAL A 135 3.16 -1.87 7.32
CA VAL A 135 2.36 -1.13 6.33
C VAL A 135 2.46 0.38 6.57
N ARG A 136 2.39 0.82 7.82
CA ARG A 136 2.55 2.24 8.18
C ARG A 136 3.94 2.77 7.89
N ALA A 137 4.97 1.98 8.15
CA ALA A 137 6.35 2.36 7.82
C ALA A 137 6.56 2.45 6.30
N TYR A 138 5.93 1.57 5.52
CA TYR A 138 5.91 1.67 4.07
C TYR A 138 5.22 2.96 3.60
N ASN A 139 4.01 3.25 4.10
CA ASN A 139 3.31 4.50 3.76
C ASN A 139 4.16 5.73 4.11
N TRP A 140 4.78 5.74 5.29
CA TRP A 140 5.72 6.78 5.69
C TRP A 140 6.91 6.88 4.72
N ALA A 141 7.48 5.76 4.29
CA ALA A 141 8.62 5.74 3.37
C ALA A 141 8.23 6.32 2.01
N VAL A 142 7.06 5.97 1.48
CA VAL A 142 6.53 6.53 0.23
C VAL A 142 6.32 8.04 0.36
N THR A 143 5.72 8.51 1.47
CA THR A 143 5.48 9.94 1.68
C THR A 143 6.75 10.74 1.97
N ASN A 144 7.82 10.08 2.43
CA ASN A 144 9.11 10.67 2.76
C ASN A 144 10.22 10.18 1.83
N ARG A 145 9.88 9.89 0.57
CA ARG A 145 10.79 9.31 -0.42
C ARG A 145 12.16 10.00 -0.52
N PRO A 146 12.29 11.34 -0.53
CA PRO A 146 13.61 11.98 -0.56
C PRO A 146 14.52 11.57 0.60
N ALA A 147 13.97 11.37 1.80
CA ALA A 147 14.73 10.90 2.95
C ALA A 147 15.18 9.44 2.78
N VAL A 148 14.32 8.59 2.20
CA VAL A 148 14.64 7.19 1.89
C VAL A 148 15.74 7.11 0.83
N GLU A 149 15.69 7.95 -0.21
CA GLU A 149 16.73 8.01 -1.25
C GLU A 149 18.09 8.41 -0.67
N VAL A 150 18.13 9.44 0.19
CA VAL A 150 19.36 9.85 0.89
C VAL A 150 19.87 8.72 1.79
N ALA A 151 18.98 8.07 2.56
CA ALA A 151 19.37 6.96 3.42
C ALA A 151 19.94 5.79 2.62
N ALA A 152 19.34 5.45 1.47
CA ALA A 152 19.84 4.40 0.58
C ALA A 152 21.20 4.75 -0.03
N GLN A 153 21.42 6.00 -0.42
CA GLN A 153 22.71 6.48 -0.92
C GLN A 153 23.79 6.42 0.18
N LEU A 154 23.45 6.80 1.42
CA LEU A 154 24.39 6.69 2.54
C LEU A 154 24.71 5.23 2.88
N ALA A 155 23.69 4.36 2.84
CA ALA A 155 23.88 2.93 3.10
C ALA A 155 24.82 2.29 2.05
N SER A 156 24.71 2.67 0.78
CA SER A 156 25.57 2.12 -0.29
C SER A 156 27.03 2.57 -0.20
N VAL A 157 27.30 3.71 0.46
CA VAL A 157 28.67 4.14 0.79
C VAL A 157 29.27 3.28 1.91
N VAL A 158 28.45 2.84 2.86
CA VAL A 158 28.89 1.97 3.98
C VAL A 158 29.07 0.53 3.52
N ASP A 159 28.15 0.02 2.71
CA ASP A 159 28.20 -1.32 2.13
C ASP A 159 27.68 -1.26 0.68
N SER A 160 28.58 -1.50 -0.27
CA SER A 160 28.23 -1.49 -1.70
C SER A 160 27.24 -2.60 -2.08
N GLY A 161 27.09 -3.64 -1.26
CA GLY A 161 26.04 -4.65 -1.39
C GLY A 161 24.62 -4.11 -1.16
N LEU A 162 24.50 -2.93 -0.55
CA LEU A 162 23.22 -2.22 -0.34
C LEU A 162 22.93 -1.19 -1.45
N ALA A 163 23.77 -1.12 -2.50
CA ALA A 163 23.50 -0.26 -3.64
C ALA A 163 22.22 -0.71 -4.36
N LEU A 164 21.19 0.14 -4.30
CA LEU A 164 19.93 -0.10 -4.99
C LEU A 164 20.11 0.09 -6.49
N LYS A 165 19.49 -0.79 -7.28
CA LYS A 165 19.45 -0.65 -8.74
C LYS A 165 18.61 0.55 -9.13
N GLU A 166 18.93 1.15 -10.27
CA GLU A 166 18.09 2.18 -10.89
C GLU A 166 16.66 1.66 -11.05
N GLY A 167 15.67 2.50 -10.72
CA GLY A 167 14.24 2.14 -10.77
C GLY A 167 13.74 1.24 -9.63
N PHE A 168 14.60 0.70 -8.77
CA PHE A 168 14.16 -0.16 -7.65
C PHE A 168 13.19 0.56 -6.71
N LEU A 169 13.50 1.80 -6.34
CA LEU A 169 12.66 2.60 -5.46
C LEU A 169 11.34 3.00 -6.14
N ASP A 170 11.36 3.26 -7.45
CA ASP A 170 10.13 3.51 -8.22
C ASP A 170 9.22 2.29 -8.28
N TRP A 171 9.81 1.11 -8.45
CA TRP A 171 9.07 -0.14 -8.41
C TRP A 171 8.52 -0.45 -7.02
N PHE A 172 9.36 -0.39 -5.99
CA PHE A 172 9.00 -0.81 -4.64
C PHE A 172 8.04 0.17 -3.94
N MET A 173 8.30 1.48 -4.07
CA MET A 173 7.46 2.53 -3.48
C MET A 173 6.39 3.06 -4.45
N GLY A 174 6.35 2.51 -5.66
CA GLY A 174 5.27 2.77 -6.61
C GLY A 174 3.99 2.04 -6.20
N VAL A 175 2.85 2.70 -6.36
CA VAL A 175 1.52 2.11 -6.07
C VAL A 175 0.88 1.44 -7.31
N GLY A 176 1.62 1.38 -8.42
CA GLY A 176 1.16 0.87 -9.71
C GLY A 176 1.57 -0.57 -10.02
N ASP A 177 2.35 -1.24 -9.17
CA ASP A 177 2.79 -2.62 -9.38
C ASP A 177 2.18 -3.54 -8.30
N PRO A 178 1.32 -4.52 -8.68
CA PRO A 178 0.62 -5.37 -7.71
C PRO A 178 1.56 -6.40 -7.10
N LYS A 179 2.61 -6.80 -7.84
CA LYS A 179 3.62 -7.76 -7.40
C LYS A 179 4.52 -7.14 -6.35
N ALA A 180 4.89 -5.86 -6.49
CA ALA A 180 5.62 -5.13 -5.46
C ALA A 180 4.83 -5.10 -4.13
N ALA A 181 3.56 -4.71 -4.19
CA ALA A 181 2.67 -4.67 -3.03
C ALA A 181 2.50 -6.05 -2.38
N ARG A 182 2.27 -7.10 -3.18
CA ARG A 182 2.16 -8.48 -2.69
C ARG A 182 3.43 -8.94 -1.98
N ILE A 183 4.60 -8.76 -2.59
CA ILE A 183 5.88 -9.20 -2.02
C ILE A 183 6.21 -8.42 -0.74
N GLY A 184 5.92 -7.12 -0.73
CA GLY A 184 6.02 -6.29 0.48
C GLY A 184 5.15 -6.84 1.62
N CYS A 185 3.91 -7.22 1.32
CA CYS A 185 3.01 -7.86 2.29
C CYS A 185 3.53 -9.21 2.79
N GLU A 186 4.04 -10.06 1.89
CA GLU A 186 4.63 -11.35 2.26
C GLU A 186 5.81 -11.17 3.24
N ILE A 187 6.71 -10.24 2.93
CA ILE A 187 7.87 -9.93 3.78
C ILE A 187 7.41 -9.38 5.13
N ALA A 188 6.51 -8.39 5.14
CA ALA A 188 5.97 -7.79 6.36
C ALA A 188 5.32 -8.84 7.26
N TRP A 189 4.55 -9.76 6.68
CA TRP A 189 3.87 -10.83 7.41
C TRP A 189 4.82 -11.89 7.94
N ASP A 190 5.81 -12.30 7.12
CA ASP A 190 6.83 -13.24 7.56
C ASP A 190 7.61 -12.66 8.74
N ILE A 191 7.99 -11.38 8.70
CA ILE A 191 8.63 -10.70 9.84
C ILE A 191 7.71 -10.69 11.07
N ALA A 192 6.46 -10.26 10.90
CA ALA A 192 5.49 -10.17 11.99
C ALA A 192 5.23 -11.51 12.68
N ARG A 193 5.27 -12.63 11.93
CA ARG A 193 5.08 -13.98 12.49
C ARG A 193 6.29 -14.50 13.26
N HIS A 194 7.51 -14.16 12.83
CA HIS A 194 8.73 -14.65 13.46
C HIS A 194 9.19 -13.74 14.61
N ARG A 195 8.69 -12.51 14.66
CA ARG A 195 8.92 -11.59 15.77
C ARG A 195 8.15 -12.05 17.01
N GLN A 196 8.86 -12.62 17.97
CA GLN A 196 8.32 -13.03 19.27
C GLN A 196 8.49 -11.93 20.32
N ARG A 197 8.22 -10.66 19.99
CA ARG A 197 8.36 -9.55 20.95
C ARG A 197 7.00 -8.99 21.33
N PRO A 198 6.76 -8.71 22.64
CA PRO A 198 5.49 -8.15 23.11
C PRO A 198 5.32 -6.68 22.75
N GLU A 199 6.41 -5.97 22.43
CA GLU A 199 6.40 -4.55 22.13
C GLU A 199 6.27 -4.28 20.63
N PRO A 200 5.44 -3.27 20.24
CA PRO A 200 5.30 -2.87 18.85
C PRO A 200 6.65 -2.42 18.28
N MET A 201 6.78 -2.53 16.96
CA MET A 201 8.00 -2.15 16.28
C MET A 201 8.24 -0.64 16.37
N GLY A 202 9.33 -0.25 17.04
CA GLY A 202 9.85 1.11 16.92
C GLY A 202 10.38 1.36 15.50
N PRO A 203 10.45 2.63 15.05
CA PRO A 203 10.80 2.99 13.67
C PRO A 203 12.15 2.42 13.24
N LEU A 204 13.17 2.47 14.10
CA LEU A 204 14.49 1.88 13.79
C LEU A 204 14.44 0.37 13.58
N GLY A 205 13.59 -0.34 14.33
CA GLY A 205 13.42 -1.78 14.16
C GLY A 205 12.77 -2.14 12.82
N VAL A 206 11.92 -1.27 12.27
CA VAL A 206 11.37 -1.47 10.92
C VAL A 206 12.48 -1.34 9.88
N PHE A 207 13.32 -0.31 9.98
CA PHE A 207 14.43 -0.10 9.05
C PHE A 207 15.41 -1.26 9.03
N ASP A 208 15.85 -1.75 10.20
CA ASP A 208 16.77 -2.89 10.30
C ASP A 208 16.19 -4.14 9.62
N LEU A 209 14.89 -4.37 9.80
CA LEU A 209 14.20 -5.52 9.23
C LEU A 209 14.00 -5.39 7.71
N VAL A 210 13.72 -4.19 7.20
CA VAL A 210 13.65 -3.94 5.76
C VAL A 210 15.02 -4.13 5.10
N LEU A 211 16.10 -3.63 5.71
CA LEU A 211 17.46 -3.83 5.23
C LEU A 211 17.84 -5.31 5.18
N ALA A 212 17.47 -6.08 6.21
CA ALA A 212 17.69 -7.53 6.23
C ALA A 212 16.94 -8.28 5.11
N GLN A 213 15.87 -7.72 4.57
CA GLN A 213 15.08 -8.31 3.48
C GLN A 213 15.42 -7.75 2.11
N LEU A 214 16.35 -6.80 2.04
CA LEU A 214 16.73 -6.13 0.81
C LEU A 214 17.19 -7.11 -0.30
N PRO A 215 17.96 -8.18 -0.03
CA PRO A 215 18.32 -9.16 -1.06
C PRO A 215 17.10 -9.85 -1.69
N ARG A 216 16.07 -10.17 -0.90
CA ARG A 216 14.82 -10.78 -1.41
C ARG A 216 14.05 -9.81 -2.28
N LEU A 217 13.99 -8.54 -1.88
CA LEU A 217 13.35 -7.47 -2.67
C LEU A 217 14.09 -7.21 -3.98
N ILE A 218 15.42 -7.16 -3.97
CA ILE A 218 16.23 -6.98 -5.19
C ILE A 218 16.04 -8.17 -6.13
N ALA A 219 16.06 -9.41 -5.63
CA ALA A 219 15.81 -10.59 -6.46
C ALA A 219 14.41 -10.57 -7.10
N ALA A 220 13.40 -10.08 -6.37
CA ALA A 220 12.05 -9.90 -6.91
C ALA A 220 11.98 -8.84 -8.00
N TYR A 221 12.67 -7.71 -7.81
CA TYR A 221 12.82 -6.66 -8.81
C TYR A 221 13.52 -7.16 -10.08
N ASP A 222 14.56 -7.97 -9.93
CA ASP A 222 15.29 -8.55 -11.06
C ASP A 222 14.45 -9.52 -11.87
N GLY A 223 13.61 -10.32 -11.19
CA GLY A 223 12.62 -11.18 -11.84
C GLY A 223 11.40 -10.44 -12.40
N ASN A 224 11.34 -9.10 -12.29
CA ASN A 224 10.26 -8.25 -12.78
C ASN A 224 10.71 -7.19 -13.79
N SER A 225 12.00 -6.87 -13.83
CA SER A 225 12.55 -5.89 -14.75
C SER A 225 12.42 -6.42 -16.18
N PRO A 226 11.79 -5.69 -17.12
CA PRO A 226 11.93 -6.03 -18.52
C PRO A 226 13.43 -6.00 -18.83
N GLY A 227 13.95 -7.04 -19.46
CA GLY A 227 15.35 -7.05 -19.91
C GLY A 227 15.66 -5.77 -20.70
N PRO A 228 16.94 -5.37 -20.81
CA PRO A 228 17.34 -4.09 -21.41
C PRO A 228 17.10 -4.06 -22.93
N HIS A 229 15.84 -4.09 -23.40
CA HIS A 229 15.40 -3.95 -24.80
C HIS A 229 13.89 -3.67 -24.91
N SER A 230 13.38 -2.59 -24.30
CA SER A 230 12.06 -2.05 -24.70
C SER A 230 11.98 -0.52 -24.66
N ALA A 231 13.04 0.13 -25.14
CA ALA A 231 12.97 1.47 -25.69
C ALA A 231 13.11 1.38 -27.21
N ALA A 232 12.02 1.06 -27.91
CA ALA A 232 11.83 1.32 -29.35
C ALA A 232 10.36 1.07 -29.71
N GLY A 233 9.64 2.12 -30.08
CA GLY A 233 8.26 2.06 -30.58
C GLY A 233 7.52 3.36 -30.35
#